data_AF-A0A382Y2A7-F1
#
_entry.id   AF-A0A382Y2A7-F1
#
_cell.length_a   1.000
_cell.length_b   1.000
_cell.length_c   1.000
_cell.angle_alpha   90.00
_cell.angle_beta   90.00
_cell.angle_gamma   90.00
#
_symmetry.space_group_name_H-M   'P 1'
#
loop_
_entity.id
_entity.type
_entity.pdbx_description
1 polymer ?
#
loop_
_entity_poly.entity_id
_entity_poly.type
_entity_poly.pdbx_seq_one_letter_code
_entity_poly.pdbx_strand_id
1 'polypeptide(L)'
;VRNAAALHDHVDVAKVGLELFISAGPSLIEELVDAGWEVFLDLKLHDIPATVAGAVRSAGRLGVEFMTLHTAGGRSMMEAAVAARVNGTPRLLGVTLLTSLGSEQIREVGYQGGTDESVARLANLAHEAGCDGVVSSPHEAAT
;
A
#
# COMPACT_ATOMS: atom_id res chain seq x y z
N VAL A 1 -16.66 12.61 2.75
CA VAL A 1 -17.40 11.72 3.69
C VAL A 1 -18.89 11.53 3.36
N ARG A 2 -19.68 12.57 3.02
CA ARG A 2 -21.14 12.43 2.79
C ARG A 2 -21.58 11.26 1.89
N ASN A 3 -20.91 11.04 0.75
CA ASN A 3 -21.25 9.92 -0.14
C ASN A 3 -20.81 8.57 0.40
N ALA A 4 -19.75 8.51 1.21
CA ALA A 4 -19.29 7.28 1.84
C ALA A 4 -20.32 6.81 2.87
N ALA A 5 -20.85 7.71 3.70
CA ALA A 5 -21.83 7.37 4.74
C ALA A 5 -23.06 6.60 4.22
N ALA A 6 -23.49 6.84 2.98
CA ALA A 6 -24.61 6.12 2.36
C ALA A 6 -24.30 4.64 1.99
N LEU A 7 -23.03 4.23 2.09
CA LEU A 7 -22.53 2.91 1.71
C LEU A 7 -22.06 2.08 2.90
N HIS A 8 -22.17 2.58 4.13
CA HIS A 8 -21.64 1.91 5.33
C HIS A 8 -22.27 0.53 5.58
N ASP A 9 -23.50 0.30 5.10
CA ASP A 9 -24.16 -1.02 5.20
C ASP A 9 -23.70 -2.03 4.12
N HIS A 10 -22.81 -1.60 3.22
CA HIS A 10 -22.40 -2.37 2.03
C HIS A 10 -20.89 -2.45 1.81
N VAL A 11 -20.12 -1.54 2.41
CA VAL A 11 -18.67 -1.42 2.22
C VAL A 11 -18.01 -1.12 3.56
N ASP A 12 -17.04 -1.94 3.94
CA ASP A 12 -16.35 -1.81 5.23
C ASP A 12 -15.14 -0.86 5.19
N VAL A 13 -14.50 -0.73 4.02
CA VAL A 13 -13.19 -0.04 3.87
C VAL A 13 -13.28 1.15 2.92
N ALA A 14 -12.82 2.32 3.38
CA ALA A 14 -12.67 3.52 2.56
C ALA A 14 -11.22 3.67 2.06
N LYS A 15 -11.02 3.60 0.74
CA LYS A 15 -9.69 3.80 0.14
C LYS A 15 -9.42 5.28 -0.15
N VAL A 16 -8.34 5.81 0.41
CA VAL A 16 -7.84 7.15 0.10
C VAL A 16 -6.59 7.02 -0.77
N GLY A 17 -6.73 7.37 -2.04
CA GLY A 17 -5.63 7.37 -3.01
C GLY A 17 -4.85 8.69 -3.03
N LEU A 18 -3.75 8.69 -3.77
CA LEU A 18 -2.80 9.82 -3.87
C LEU A 18 -3.45 11.17 -4.19
N GLU A 19 -4.33 11.24 -5.20
CA GLU A 19 -4.99 12.50 -5.59
C GLU A 19 -5.82 13.11 -4.45
N LEU A 20 -6.58 12.26 -3.77
CA LEU A 20 -7.44 12.69 -2.67
C LEU A 20 -6.61 13.07 -1.43
N PHE A 21 -5.54 12.33 -1.15
CA PHE A 21 -4.62 12.67 -0.07
C PHE A 21 -3.86 13.98 -0.33
N ILE A 22 -3.46 14.26 -1.57
CA ILE A 22 -2.80 15.53 -1.93
C ILE A 22 -3.76 16.71 -1.78
N SER A 23 -5.02 16.55 -2.20
CA SER A 23 -6.00 17.64 -2.18
C SER A 23 -6.57 17.93 -0.79
N ALA A 24 -6.83 16.89 0.01
CA ALA A 24 -7.49 17.04 1.31
C ALA A 24 -6.54 16.86 2.51
N GLY A 25 -5.40 16.18 2.33
CA GLY A 25 -4.45 15.92 3.40
C GLY A 25 -4.95 14.93 4.46
N PRO A 26 -4.26 14.86 5.61
CA PRO A 26 -4.56 13.90 6.68
C PRO A 26 -5.89 14.14 7.39
N SER A 27 -6.46 15.36 7.35
CA SER A 27 -7.74 15.65 8.01
C SER A 27 -8.88 14.81 7.45
N LEU A 28 -8.83 14.46 6.16
CA LEU A 28 -9.81 13.53 5.58
C LEU A 28 -9.72 12.12 6.20
N ILE A 29 -8.52 11.67 6.56
CA ILE A 29 -8.32 10.37 7.20
C ILE A 29 -8.99 10.39 8.57
N GLU A 30 -8.74 11.43 9.35
CA GLU A 30 -9.35 11.65 10.67
C GLU A 30 -10.88 11.66 10.56
N GLU A 31 -11.45 12.41 9.60
CA GLU A 31 -12.90 12.44 9.38
C GLU A 31 -13.50 11.07 9.03
N LEU A 32 -12.79 10.23 8.26
CA LEU A 32 -13.25 8.89 7.90
C LEU A 32 -13.19 7.93 9.08
N VAL A 33 -12.10 7.96 9.83
CA VAL A 33 -11.92 7.13 11.04
C VAL A 33 -12.93 7.50 12.11
N ASP A 34 -13.15 8.80 12.36
CA ASP A 34 -14.17 9.30 13.30
C ASP A 34 -15.60 8.92 12.87
N ALA A 35 -15.82 8.76 11.56
CA ALA A 35 -17.07 8.28 11.00
C ALA A 35 -17.21 6.74 11.00
N GLY A 36 -16.25 6.01 11.58
CA GLY A 36 -16.30 4.56 11.76
C GLY A 36 -15.73 3.72 10.62
N TRP A 37 -15.09 4.34 9.62
CA TRP A 37 -14.53 3.60 8.48
C TRP A 37 -13.18 2.97 8.80
N GLU A 38 -12.96 1.75 8.33
CA GLU A 38 -11.59 1.25 8.15
C GLU A 38 -10.96 1.99 6.96
N VAL A 39 -9.82 2.65 7.16
CA VAL A 39 -9.18 3.43 6.10
C VAL A 39 -8.05 2.64 5.44
N PHE A 40 -8.10 2.53 4.12
CA PHE A 40 -7.00 2.04 3.29
C PHE A 40 -6.27 3.21 2.62
N LEU A 41 -5.08 3.53 3.13
CA LEU A 41 -4.22 4.59 2.62
C LEU A 41 -3.33 4.10 1.47
N ASP A 42 -3.73 4.39 0.24
CA ASP A 42 -3.11 3.90 -0.98
C ASP A 42 -2.17 4.93 -1.61
N LEU A 43 -0.99 5.12 -0.99
CA LEU A 43 0.03 6.09 -1.42
C LEU A 43 1.24 5.47 -2.13
N LYS A 44 1.38 4.15 -2.10
CA LYS A 44 2.45 3.39 -2.76
C LYS A 44 3.83 3.92 -2.37
N LEU A 45 4.08 4.05 -1.06
CA LEU A 45 5.31 4.65 -0.54
C LEU A 45 6.57 3.98 -1.10
N HIS A 46 7.53 4.80 -1.51
CA HIS A 46 8.81 4.35 -2.04
C HIS A 46 9.88 5.40 -1.70
N ASP A 47 10.63 5.15 -0.63
CA ASP A 47 11.65 6.06 -0.11
C ASP A 47 12.67 5.25 0.72
N ILE A 48 13.66 5.89 1.34
CA ILE A 48 14.59 5.20 2.23
C ILE A 48 13.88 4.60 3.46
N PRO A 49 14.44 3.55 4.08
CA PRO A 49 13.77 2.81 5.15
C PRO A 49 13.27 3.68 6.32
N ALA A 50 14.06 4.65 6.76
CA ALA A 50 13.70 5.52 7.86
C ALA A 50 12.47 6.42 7.55
N THR A 51 12.38 6.91 6.32
CA THR A 51 11.26 7.75 5.85
C THR A 51 9.97 6.94 5.82
N VAL A 52 10.00 5.76 5.21
CA VAL A 52 8.82 4.88 5.12
C VAL A 52 8.37 4.43 6.50
N ALA A 53 9.30 4.04 7.37
CA ALA A 53 9.00 3.73 8.77
C ALA A 53 8.34 4.91 9.50
N GLY A 54 8.80 6.14 9.26
CA GLY A 54 8.19 7.37 9.78
C GLY A 54 6.76 7.58 9.28
N ALA A 55 6.53 7.36 7.99
CA ALA A 55 5.21 7.45 7.39
C ALA A 55 4.25 6.39 7.94
N VAL A 56 4.70 5.14 8.12
CA VAL A 56 3.91 4.06 8.75
C VAL A 56 3.50 4.43 10.18
N ARG A 57 4.43 4.95 11.01
CA ARG A 57 4.08 5.41 12.37
C ARG A 57 3.03 6.52 12.33
N SER A 58 3.15 7.45 11.38
CA SER A 58 2.20 8.56 11.24
C SER A 58 0.82 8.09 10.78
N ALA A 59 0.75 7.18 9.82
CA ALA A 59 -0.50 6.56 9.37
C ALA A 59 -1.18 5.78 10.50
N GLY A 60 -0.42 4.99 11.29
CA GLY A 60 -0.96 4.27 12.44
C GLY A 60 -1.55 5.19 13.51
N ARG A 61 -0.93 6.36 13.77
CA ARG A 61 -1.50 7.37 14.69
C ARG A 61 -2.81 7.98 14.20
N LEU A 62 -3.03 8.02 12.88
CA LEU A 62 -4.27 8.50 12.27
C LEU A 62 -5.37 7.43 12.24
N GLY A 63 -5.11 6.20 12.71
CA GLY A 63 -6.08 5.10 12.69
C GLY A 63 -6.20 4.40 11.33
N VAL A 64 -5.20 4.53 10.45
CA VAL A 64 -5.18 3.82 9.16
C VAL A 64 -5.10 2.31 9.38
N GLU A 65 -5.98 1.56 8.72
CA GLU A 65 -6.06 0.10 8.83
C GLU A 65 -5.17 -0.60 7.80
N PHE A 66 -5.12 -0.11 6.56
CA PHE A 66 -4.27 -0.65 5.49
C PHE A 66 -3.41 0.44 4.85
N MET A 67 -2.21 0.10 4.40
CA MET A 67 -1.32 1.02 3.69
C MET A 67 -0.52 0.35 2.57
N THR A 68 -0.35 1.02 1.43
CA THR A 68 0.51 0.52 0.33
C THR A 68 1.94 1.07 0.36
N LEU A 69 2.90 0.22 0.00
CA LEU A 69 4.30 0.56 -0.28
C LEU A 69 4.80 -0.20 -1.52
N HIS A 70 5.81 0.30 -2.23
CA HIS A 70 6.41 -0.40 -3.37
C HIS A 70 7.42 -1.45 -2.91
N THR A 71 7.26 -2.69 -3.35
CA THR A 71 8.24 -3.76 -3.07
C THR A 71 9.60 -3.49 -3.73
N ALA A 72 9.60 -2.70 -4.80
CA ALA A 72 10.79 -2.19 -5.48
C ALA A 72 11.71 -1.35 -4.59
N GLY A 73 11.22 -0.82 -3.46
CA GLY A 73 12.06 -0.16 -2.46
C GLY A 73 12.98 -1.10 -1.68
N GLY A 74 12.83 -2.40 -1.88
CA GLY A 74 13.72 -3.43 -1.35
C GLY A 74 13.35 -3.91 0.06
N ARG A 75 13.96 -5.04 0.44
CA ARG A 75 13.72 -5.73 1.70
C ARG A 75 13.87 -4.82 2.93
N SER A 76 14.96 -4.06 3.00
CA SER A 76 15.26 -3.22 4.17
C SER A 76 14.21 -2.13 4.39
N MET A 77 13.66 -1.56 3.32
CA MET A 77 12.57 -0.58 3.40
C MET A 77 11.31 -1.22 3.96
N MET A 78 10.95 -2.40 3.45
CA MET A 78 9.76 -3.15 3.89
C MET A 78 9.87 -3.64 5.33
N GLU A 79 11.01 -4.18 5.73
CA GLU A 79 11.26 -4.62 7.11
C GLU A 79 11.18 -3.44 8.10
N ALA A 80 11.75 -2.29 7.74
CA ALA A 80 11.64 -1.07 8.56
C ALA A 80 10.19 -0.58 8.67
N ALA A 81 9.41 -0.67 7.59
CA ALA A 81 7.99 -0.36 7.59
C ALA A 81 7.21 -1.32 8.51
N VAL A 82 7.44 -2.62 8.39
CA VAL A 82 6.81 -3.67 9.21
C VAL A 82 7.11 -3.49 10.70
N ALA A 83 8.37 -3.21 11.04
CA ALA A 83 8.81 -2.99 12.42
C ALA A 83 8.29 -1.68 13.04
N ALA A 84 7.85 -0.72 12.21
CA ALA A 84 7.37 0.58 12.66
C ALA A 84 5.90 0.58 13.10
N ARG A 85 5.17 -0.50 12.84
CA ARG A 85 3.76 -0.67 13.22
C ARG A 85 3.60 -0.75 14.73
N VAL A 86 2.44 -0.30 15.22
CA VAL A 86 2.04 -0.48 16.61
C VAL A 86 0.84 -1.42 16.61
N ASN A 87 0.90 -2.52 17.38
CA ASN A 87 -0.16 -3.54 17.42
C ASN A 87 -0.55 -4.11 16.05
N GLY A 88 0.40 -4.16 15.10
CA GLY A 88 0.17 -4.72 13.76
C GLY A 88 -0.46 -3.77 12.74
N THR A 89 -0.82 -2.52 13.11
CA THR A 89 -1.42 -1.55 12.18
C THR A 89 -0.44 -0.42 11.78
N PRO A 90 -0.59 0.13 10.55
CA PRO A 90 -1.45 -0.37 9.47
C PRO A 90 -0.96 -1.71 8.90
N ARG A 91 -1.87 -2.55 8.39
CA ARG A 91 -1.52 -3.72 7.55
C ARG A 91 -0.87 -3.22 6.26
N LEU A 92 0.30 -3.75 5.93
CA LEU A 92 1.14 -3.30 4.83
C LEU A 92 0.98 -4.20 3.60
N LEU A 93 0.57 -3.59 2.50
CA LEU A 93 0.39 -4.26 1.21
C LEU A 93 1.48 -3.82 0.23
N GLY A 94 2.29 -4.79 -0.21
CA GLY A 94 3.36 -4.56 -1.17
C GLY A 94 2.84 -4.44 -2.60
N VAL A 95 3.01 -3.27 -3.22
CA VAL A 95 2.76 -3.07 -4.65
C VAL A 95 3.94 -3.64 -5.43
N THR A 96 3.68 -4.69 -6.21
CA THR A 96 4.67 -5.37 -7.06
C THR A 96 4.99 -4.52 -8.30
N LEU A 97 4.33 -4.80 -9.42
CA LEU A 97 4.35 -3.95 -10.60
C LEU A 97 3.03 -3.19 -10.71
N LEU A 98 3.11 -1.94 -11.18
CA LEU A 98 1.90 -1.21 -11.54
C LEU A 98 1.25 -1.90 -12.74
N THR A 99 -0.07 -2.02 -12.72
CA THR A 99 -0.84 -2.66 -13.81
C THR A 99 -0.70 -1.94 -15.15
N SER A 100 -0.11 -0.74 -15.17
CA SER A 100 0.22 0.03 -16.37
C SER A 100 1.58 -0.34 -16.99
N LEU A 101 2.40 -1.18 -16.33
CA LEU A 101 3.72 -1.56 -16.80
C LEU A 101 3.68 -2.90 -17.54
N GLY A 102 3.86 -2.85 -18.86
CA GLY A 102 4.09 -4.04 -19.67
C GLY A 102 5.57 -4.39 -19.78
N SER A 103 5.86 -5.44 -20.56
CA SER A 103 7.22 -5.98 -20.75
C SER A 103 8.23 -4.96 -21.29
N GLU A 104 7.80 -3.93 -22.01
CA GLU A 104 8.67 -2.86 -22.49
C GLU A 104 9.04 -1.89 -21.37
N GLN A 105 8.06 -1.39 -20.62
CA GLN A 105 8.27 -0.42 -19.54
C GLN A 105 9.10 -1.03 -18.40
N ILE A 106 8.90 -2.30 -18.06
CA ILE A 106 9.72 -2.93 -17.02
C ILE A 106 11.20 -3.04 -17.46
N ARG A 107 11.46 -3.30 -18.75
CA ARG A 107 12.83 -3.32 -19.30
C ARG A 107 13.45 -1.93 -19.31
N GLU A 108 12.68 -0.91 -19.64
CA GLU A 108 13.12 0.50 -19.62
C GLU A 108 13.60 0.92 -18.22
N VAL A 109 12.88 0.50 -17.17
CA VAL A 109 13.24 0.78 -15.77
C VAL A 109 14.35 -0.15 -15.25
N GLY A 110 14.75 -1.16 -16.03
CA GLY A 110 15.90 -2.03 -15.73
C GLY A 110 15.55 -3.40 -15.13
N TYR A 111 14.27 -3.77 -15.08
CA TYR A 111 13.89 -5.13 -14.68
C TYR A 111 14.33 -6.17 -15.71
N GLN A 112 14.70 -7.34 -15.20
CA GLN A 112 15.05 -8.51 -15.99
C GLN A 112 13.90 -9.53 -15.97
N GLY A 113 13.74 -10.25 -17.07
CA GLY A 113 12.71 -11.29 -17.22
C GLY A 113 11.34 -10.74 -17.63
N GLY A 114 10.32 -11.57 -17.47
CA GLY A 114 8.92 -11.23 -17.77
C GLY A 114 8.23 -10.42 -16.67
N THR A 115 7.02 -9.92 -16.98
CA THR A 115 6.11 -9.30 -16.01
C THR A 115 5.79 -10.28 -14.88
N ASP A 116 5.38 -11.50 -15.23
CA ASP A 116 4.89 -12.50 -14.28
C ASP A 116 6.01 -12.97 -13.33
N GLU A 117 7.20 -13.20 -13.88
CA GLU A 117 8.40 -13.53 -13.09
C GLU A 117 8.78 -12.39 -12.14
N SER A 118 8.65 -11.14 -12.60
CA SER A 118 8.94 -9.97 -11.78
C SER A 118 7.91 -9.79 -10.68
N VAL A 119 6.61 -10.00 -10.97
CA VAL A 119 5.54 -10.00 -9.96
C VAL A 119 5.78 -11.08 -8.91
N ALA A 120 6.02 -12.33 -9.32
CA ALA A 120 6.26 -13.45 -8.40
C ALA A 120 7.48 -13.19 -7.50
N ARG A 121 8.58 -12.71 -8.07
CA ARG A 121 9.79 -12.35 -7.31
C ARG A 121 9.52 -11.24 -6.29
N LEU A 122 8.83 -10.19 -6.70
CA LEU A 122 8.51 -9.06 -5.84
C LEU A 122 7.48 -9.43 -4.75
N ALA A 123 6.55 -10.33 -5.05
CA ALA A 123 5.59 -10.84 -4.08
C ALA A 123 6.26 -11.70 -3.01
N ASN A 124 7.15 -12.61 -3.41
CA ASN A 124 7.97 -13.38 -2.47
C ASN A 124 8.84 -12.48 -1.60
N LEU A 125 9.44 -11.44 -2.18
CA LEU A 125 10.23 -10.47 -1.41
C LEU A 125 9.40 -9.75 -0.34
N ALA A 126 8.15 -9.38 -0.66
CA ALA A 126 7.23 -8.76 0.29
C ALA A 126 6.85 -9.72 1.43
N HIS A 127 6.53 -10.97 1.09
CA HIS A 127 6.23 -12.01 2.08
C HIS A 127 7.41 -12.24 3.03
N GLU A 128 8.62 -12.40 2.49
CA GLU A 128 9.84 -12.61 3.27
C GLU A 128 10.23 -11.39 4.12
N ALA A 129 9.79 -10.17 3.75
CA ALA A 129 9.99 -8.96 4.53
C ALA A 129 8.91 -8.76 5.62
N GLY A 130 7.88 -9.62 5.66
CA GLY A 130 6.82 -9.59 6.66
C GLY A 130 5.65 -8.66 6.32
N CYS A 131 5.47 -8.27 5.05
CA CYS A 131 4.24 -7.60 4.61
C CYS A 131 3.03 -8.52 4.74
N ASP A 132 1.86 -7.95 5.03
CA ASP A 132 0.62 -8.72 5.27
C ASP A 132 -0.05 -9.17 3.97
N GLY A 133 0.37 -8.63 2.83
CA GLY A 133 -0.08 -9.03 1.51
C GLY A 133 0.58 -8.22 0.40
N VAL A 134 0.07 -8.40 -0.80
CA VAL A 134 0.50 -7.67 -2.01
C VAL A 134 -0.69 -7.12 -2.77
N VAL A 135 -0.46 -6.03 -3.51
CA VAL A 135 -1.39 -5.54 -4.53
C VAL A 135 -1.01 -6.18 -5.85
N SER A 136 -1.98 -6.78 -6.53
CA SER A 136 -1.79 -7.54 -7.76
C SER A 136 -2.94 -7.31 -8.74
N SER A 137 -2.69 -7.49 -10.03
CA SER A 137 -3.74 -7.44 -11.04
C SER A 137 -4.66 -8.67 -10.97
N PRO A 138 -5.91 -8.59 -11.48
CA PRO A 138 -6.79 -9.76 -11.52
C PRO A 138 -6.21 -10.96 -12.31
N HIS A 139 -5.35 -10.69 -13.30
CA HIS A 139 -4.70 -11.74 -14.08
C HIS A 139 -3.65 -12.51 -13.27
N GLU A 140 -2.87 -11.78 -12.48
CA GLU A 140 -1.85 -12.35 -11.59
C GLU A 140 -2.49 -13.09 -10.40
N ALA A 141 -3.60 -12.58 -9.84
CA ALA A 141 -4.29 -13.19 -8.71
C ALA A 141 -4.94 -14.56 -9.01
N ALA A 142 -5.12 -14.89 -10.30
CA ALA A 142 -5.71 -16.15 -10.74
C ALA A 142 -4.66 -17.27 -10.94
N THR A 143 -3.39 -17.02 -10.61
CA THR A 143 -2.25 -17.92 -10.81
C THR A 143 -1.72 -18.42 -9.47
#